data_AF-K1TD33-F1
#
_entry.id   AF-K1TD33-F1
#
_cell.length_a   1.000
_cell.length_b   1.000
_cell.length_c   1.000
_cell.angle_alpha   90.00
_cell.angle_beta   90.00
_cell.angle_gamma   90.00
#
_symmetry.space_group_name_H-M   'P 1'
#
loop_
_entity.id
_entity.type
_entity.pdbx_description
1 polymer ?
#
loop_
_entity_poly.entity_id
_entity_poly.type
_entity_poly.pdbx_seq_one_letter_code
_entity_poly.pdbx_strand_id
1 'polypeptide(L)' 'MSELFDKSIRTLELPRVLQLLSEQAVSPEAKELALAVRPETDYEDVLRLLDQTDGARAMIVLRGAPGFSGVKPVKD' A
#
# COMPACT_ATOMS: atom_id res chain seq x y z
N MET A 1 2.55 -9.11 17.26
CA MET A 1 1.25 -9.51 16.69
C MET A 1 0.83 -10.83 17.32
N SER A 2 -0.46 -11.03 17.61
CA SER A 2 -0.95 -12.27 18.23
C SER A 2 -1.26 -13.34 17.17
N GLU A 3 -1.25 -14.62 17.55
CA GLU A 3 -1.61 -15.72 16.65
C GLU A 3 -3.02 -15.56 16.05
N LEU A 4 -3.95 -14.97 16.81
CA LEU A 4 -5.29 -14.65 16.32
C LEU A 4 -5.26 -13.62 15.19
N PHE A 5 -4.35 -12.65 15.28
CA PHE A 5 -4.18 -11.64 14.25
C PHE A 5 -3.64 -12.24 12.95
N ASP A 6 -2.62 -13.10 13.04
CA ASP A 6 -2.06 -13.81 11.89
C ASP A 6 -3.08 -14.76 11.25
N LYS A 7 -3.90 -15.42 12.08
CA LYS A 7 -5.03 -16.23 11.60
C LYS A 7 -6.03 -15.36 10.83
N SER A 8 -6.45 -14.23 11.39
CA SER A 8 -7.37 -13.30 10.72
C SER A 8 -6.81 -12.78 9.39
N ILE A 9 -5.53 -12.44 9.33
CA ILE A 9 -4.84 -12.03 8.09
C ILE A 9 -5.02 -13.08 6.99
N ARG A 10 -4.84 -14.36 7.32
CA ARG A 10 -5.01 -15.47 6.37
C ARG A 10 -6.47 -15.68 6.02
N THR A 11 -7.36 -15.72 7.01
CA THR A 11 -8.80 -15.93 6.80
C THR A 11 -9.44 -14.84 5.94
N LEU A 12 -8.97 -13.59 6.05
CA LEU A 12 -9.43 -12.47 5.23
C LEU A 12 -8.72 -12.37 3.89
N GLU A 13 -7.87 -13.34 3.53
CA GLU A 13 -7.16 -13.41 2.25
C GLU A 13 -6.27 -12.17 1.99
N LEU A 14 -5.82 -11.48 3.04
CA LEU A 14 -4.97 -10.29 2.90
C LEU A 14 -3.72 -10.56 2.05
N PRO A 15 -2.98 -11.69 2.21
CA PRO A 15 -1.85 -12.00 1.34
C PRO A 15 -2.20 -12.02 -0.15
N ARG A 16 -3.39 -12.52 -0.51
CA ARG A 16 -3.85 -12.53 -1.90
C ARG A 16 -4.17 -11.14 -2.41
N VAL A 17 -4.80 -10.30 -1.58
CA VAL A 17 -5.06 -8.89 -1.92
C VAL A 17 -3.76 -8.12 -2.12
N LEU A 18 -2.75 -8.33 -1.27
CA LEU A 18 -1.45 -7.67 -1.41
C LEU A 18 -0.68 -8.12 -2.67
N GLN A 19 -0.85 -9.37 -3.11
CA GLN A 19 -0.33 -9.81 -4.41
C GLN A 19 -0.97 -9.01 -5.55
N LEU A 20 -2.30 -8.90 -5.58
CA LEU A 20 -3.01 -8.11 -6.60
C LEU A 20 -2.61 -6.63 -6.57
N LEU A 21 -2.40 -6.07 -5.38
CA LEU A 21 -1.90 -4.71 -5.21
C LEU A 21 -0.49 -4.55 -5.78
N SER A 22 0.41 -5.52 -5.53
CA SER A 22 1.78 -5.47 -6.06
C SER A 22 1.82 -5.48 -7.59
N GLU A 23 0.84 -6.10 -8.24
CA GLU A 23 0.72 -6.09 -9.71
C GLU A 23 0.39 -4.69 -10.26
N GLN A 24 -0.15 -3.79 -9.43
CA GLN A 24 -0.43 -2.39 -9.81
C GLN A 24 0.79 -1.47 -9.63
N ALA A 25 1.85 -1.94 -8.97
CA ALA A 25 3.05 -1.16 -8.71
C ALA A 25 4.08 -1.27 -9.85
N VAL A 26 4.70 -0.14 -10.21
CA VAL A 26 5.58 -0.04 -11.38
C VAL A 26 7.02 -0.47 -11.07
N SER A 27 7.58 -0.09 -9.90
CA SER A 27 8.95 -0.43 -9.52
C SER A 27 9.05 -1.66 -8.62
N PRO A 28 10.17 -2.40 -8.63
CA PRO A 28 10.41 -3.52 -7.71
C PRO A 28 10.25 -3.12 -6.24
N GLU A 29 10.78 -1.96 -5.85
CA GLU A 29 10.68 -1.47 -4.46
C GLU A 29 9.23 -1.18 -4.08
N ALA A 30 8.42 -0.61 -4.99
CA ALA A 30 7.01 -0.38 -4.74
C ALA A 30 6.21 -1.69 -4.60
N LYS A 31 6.61 -2.75 -5.35
CA LYS A 31 6.02 -4.09 -5.21
C LYS A 31 6.34 -4.70 -3.84
N GLU A 32 7.57 -4.57 -3.38
CA GLU A 32 7.98 -5.04 -2.05
C GLU A 32 7.23 -4.29 -0.94
N LEU A 33 7.10 -2.96 -1.06
CA LEU A 33 6.30 -2.15 -0.14
C LEU A 33 4.83 -2.58 -0.10
N ALA A 34 4.21 -2.83 -1.28
CA ALA A 34 2.84 -3.32 -1.36
C ALA A 34 2.65 -4.67 -0.63
N LEU A 35 3.60 -5.61 -0.77
CA LEU A 35 3.56 -6.92 -0.09
C LEU A 35 3.82 -6.82 1.42
N ALA A 36 4.54 -5.78 1.85
CA ALA A 36 4.90 -5.54 3.24
C ALA A 36 3.77 -4.85 4.04
N VAL A 37 2.72 -4.33 3.41
CA VAL A 37 1.61 -3.64 4.10
C VAL A 37 1.01 -4.53 5.19
N ARG A 38 0.84 -3.97 6.39
CA ARG A 38 0.16 -4.61 7.51
C ARG A 38 -0.92 -3.67 8.07
N PRO A 39 -1.98 -4.20 8.70
CA PRO A 39 -2.96 -3.37 9.37
C PRO A 39 -2.28 -2.54 10.47
N GLU A 40 -2.51 -1.23 10.46
CA GLU A 40 -2.13 -0.33 11.55
C GLU A 40 -3.21 -0.37 12.65
N THR A 41 -2.79 -0.18 13.89
CA THR A 41 -3.65 -0.22 15.08
C THR A 41 -3.60 1.06 15.89
N ASP A 42 -2.59 1.90 15.70
CA ASP A 42 -2.58 3.24 16.25
C ASP A 42 -3.57 4.14 15.49
N TYR A 43 -4.44 4.83 16.23
CA TYR A 43 -5.52 5.61 15.64
C TYR A 43 -5.01 6.81 14.83
N GLU A 44 -3.99 7.50 15.31
CA GLU A 44 -3.45 8.69 14.63
C GLU A 44 -2.72 8.27 13.36
N ASP A 45 -1.98 7.18 13.40
CA ASP A 45 -1.33 6.64 12.21
C ASP A 45 -2.33 6.13 11.18
N VAL A 46 -3.42 5.47 11.60
CA VAL A 46 -4.52 5.08 10.69
C VAL A 46 -5.10 6.30 9.99
N LEU A 47 -5.44 7.36 10.73
CA LEU A 47 -6.00 8.58 10.13
C LEU A 47 -5.04 9.22 9.14
N ARG A 48 -3.76 9.31 9.49
CA ARG A 48 -2.72 9.87 8.62
C ARG A 48 -2.56 9.07 7.32
N LEU A 49 -2.55 7.74 7.40
CA LEU A 49 -2.42 6.88 6.21
C LEU A 49 -3.65 6.97 5.29
N LEU A 50 -4.84 7.08 5.87
CA LEU A 50 -6.09 7.28 5.12
C LEU A 50 -6.08 8.65 4.42
N ASP A 51 -5.73 9.73 5.12
CA ASP A 51 -5.63 11.07 4.55
C ASP A 51 -4.63 11.15 3.38
N GLN A 52 -3.48 10.49 3.50
CA GLN A 52 -2.51 10.38 2.40
C GLN A 52 -3.09 9.68 1.17
N THR A 53 -3.84 8.59 1.37
CA THR A 53 -4.50 7.84 0.29
C THR A 53 -5.59 8.67 -0.38
N ASP A 54 -6.41 9.37 0.41
CA ASP A 54 -7.47 10.24 -0.08
C ASP A 54 -6.92 11.44 -0.85
N GLY A 55 -5.85 12.06 -0.36
CA GLY A 55 -5.13 13.11 -1.05
C GLY A 55 -4.60 12.65 -2.41
N ALA A 56 -3.96 11.47 -2.47
CA ALA A 56 -3.48 10.89 -3.72
C ALA A 56 -4.63 10.61 -4.70
N ARG A 57 -5.74 10.03 -4.22
CA ARG A 57 -6.93 9.76 -5.02
C ARG A 57 -7.55 11.04 -5.58
N ALA A 58 -7.69 12.08 -4.76
CA ALA A 58 -8.21 13.38 -5.19
C ALA A 58 -7.35 13.98 -6.32
N MET A 59 -6.02 13.90 -6.17
CA MET A 59 -5.09 14.37 -7.21
C MET A 59 -5.22 13.56 -8.50
N ILE A 60 -5.35 12.23 -8.43
CA ILE A 60 -5.56 11.37 -9.60
C ILE A 60 -6.86 11.74 -10.32
N VAL A 61 -7.95 11.99 -9.58
CA VAL A 61 -9.24 12.40 -10.18
C VAL A 61 -9.13 13.75 -10.87
N LEU A 62 -8.44 14.72 -10.25
CA LEU A 62 -8.35 16.09 -10.76
C LEU A 62 -7.31 16.25 -11.88
N ARG A 63 -6.22 15.49 -11.85
CA ARG A 63 -5.04 15.71 -12.70
C ARG A 63 -4.68 14.50 -13.56
N GLY A 64 -5.38 13.38 -13.40
CA GLY A 64 -5.00 12.10 -13.99
C GLY A 64 -3.93 11.39 -13.16
N ALA A 65 -3.74 10.10 -13.45
CA ALA A 65 -2.71 9.31 -12.79
C ALA A 65 -1.32 9.73 -13.29
N PRO A 66 -0.37 10.04 -12.39
CA PRO A 66 1.01 10.32 -12.78
C PRO A 66 1.64 9.07 -13.42
N GLY A 67 2.38 9.28 -14.51
CA GLY A 67 3.17 8.22 -15.13
C GLY A 67 4.46 7.98 -14.35
N PHE A 68 4.56 6.86 -13.64
CA PHE A 68 5.79 6.45 -12.93
C PHE A 68 6.71 5.53 -13.75
N SER A 69 6.48 5.43 -15.06
CA SER A 69 7.34 4.63 -15.94
C SER A 69 8.76 5.22 -15.97
N GLY A 70 9.77 4.35 -15.82
CA GLY A 70 11.18 4.75 -15.87
C GLY A 70 11.73 5.41 -14.60
N VAL A 71 10.95 5.48 -13.51
CA VAL A 71 11.44 5.93 -12.21
C VAL A 71 12.58 5.00 -11.75
N LYS A 72 13.68 5.61 -11.29
CA LYS A 72 14.84 4.91 -10.72
C LYS A 72 14.95 5.19 -9.23
N PRO A 73 15.39 4.22 -8.42
CA PRO A 73 15.68 4.46 -7.02
C PRO A 73 16.74 5.56 -6.87
N VAL A 74 16.46 6.55 -6.02
CA VAL A 74 17.48 7.46 -5.51
C VAL A 74 17.99 6.81 -4.23
N LYS A 75 19.17 6.19 -4.32
CA LYS A 75 19.92 5.72 -3.15
C LYS A 75 20.95 6.79 -2.82
N ASP A 76 21.06 7.13 -1.54
CA ASP A 76 22.18 7.91 -1.00
C ASP A 76 23.48 7.11 -1.07
#